data_AF-A0A8J3ICE3-F1
#
_entry.id   AF-A0A8J3ICE3-F1
#
_cell.length_a   1.000
_cell.length_b   1.000
_cell.length_c   1.000
_cell.angle_alpha   90.00
_cell.angle_beta   90.00
_cell.angle_gamma   90.00
#
_symmetry.space_group_name_H-M   'P 1'
#
loop_
_entity.id
_entity.type
_entity.pdbx_description
1 polymer ?
#
loop_
_entity_poly.entity_id
_entity_poly.type
_entity_poly.pdbx_seq_one_letter_code
_entity_poly.pdbx_strand_id
1 'polypeptide(L)'
;MMFTKQQIQAMHEEDLRNKVLVPLLWAMKYEGVHEYHGTNEFGKDIICWKLDELNNRECLALVVKAVQISGQSKASADIENQVRQCFSKPYVDKTTGLSEEIDRCWVVSNKRMAPSAVDLIKSGIGRAVYSKNVRFVDIDALWKLIEEYMPFQTTLQKLEEVRHDYETWDTHYRLQAQIDANGIHHTIVEKFPGAAQEKPLEIRSIFEFPDTEDGRRHKEALERFFETGAPTQIPAAYIKSLEYSEVLQRVYPTMTEKGFLQFGSIPHPKPFLMRCEIVCDDGDQFLLEHVHFLCTQVGRKEATFTNATQPIAVKIQLAIHFDGTVSRFHINLEHDVSWNVHQVLRKMQLGRCLSKPHTIRFINLETGFMVGSGRSEVGMCEAPDEDTLEAVAALDALQQKSGQLIVLPERELTGEEHQDLNLLRSLYRTGSVDTTWKTCTMSILVTDEDRDELTQTLSQTEEHGMVYLQQEFEKLSLFGEEYDLGTIKPLSLPAKLTNWLEVKALLDQGFCGSLQLEFAPRDNGSFTKEYLEWLPEKDGDPASKLG
;
A
#
# COMPACT_ATOMS: atom_id res chain seq x y z
N MET A 1 28.03 3.50 -8.21
CA MET A 1 28.66 4.80 -7.89
C MET A 1 28.86 5.51 -9.23
N MET A 2 28.45 6.78 -9.37
CA MET A 2 28.47 7.51 -10.66
C MET A 2 29.63 8.51 -10.66
N PHE A 3 30.43 8.55 -11.74
CA PHE A 3 31.53 9.50 -11.87
C PHE A 3 31.59 10.13 -13.26
N THR A 4 31.73 11.46 -13.31
CA THR A 4 32.11 12.17 -14.54
C THR A 4 33.63 12.11 -14.73
N LYS A 5 34.10 12.31 -15.98
CA LYS A 5 35.54 12.39 -16.27
C LYS A 5 36.27 13.43 -15.40
N GLN A 6 35.62 14.56 -15.15
CA GLN A 6 36.16 15.63 -14.29
C GLN A 6 36.25 15.19 -12.82
N GLN A 7 35.24 14.47 -12.32
CA GLN A 7 35.29 13.90 -10.97
C GLN A 7 36.43 12.89 -10.83
N ILE A 8 36.62 12.00 -11.81
CA ILE A 8 37.74 11.04 -11.81
C ILE A 8 39.08 11.76 -11.79
N GLN A 9 39.24 12.83 -12.59
CA GLN A 9 40.45 13.65 -12.56
C GLN A 9 40.69 14.30 -11.21
N ALA A 10 39.65 14.64 -10.45
CA ALA A 10 39.77 15.27 -9.13
C ALA A 10 40.02 14.26 -8.00
N MET A 11 39.87 12.95 -8.24
CA MET A 11 40.05 11.92 -7.21
C MET A 11 41.49 11.83 -6.70
N HIS A 12 41.60 11.54 -5.40
CA HIS A 12 42.82 11.04 -4.80
C HIS A 12 43.06 9.57 -5.19
N GLU A 13 44.28 9.10 -4.98
CA GLU A 13 44.72 7.77 -5.42
C GLU A 13 43.89 6.63 -4.85
N GLU A 14 43.57 6.69 -3.55
CA GLU A 14 42.72 5.72 -2.87
C GLU A 14 41.31 5.63 -3.50
N ASP A 15 40.69 6.79 -3.77
CA ASP A 15 39.38 6.85 -4.42
C ASP A 15 39.44 6.31 -5.85
N LEU A 16 40.51 6.64 -6.59
CA LEU A 16 40.72 6.13 -7.94
C LEU A 16 40.83 4.60 -7.94
N ARG A 17 41.56 4.01 -6.98
CA ARG A 17 41.66 2.55 -6.82
C ARG A 17 40.31 1.93 -6.51
N ASN A 18 39.70 2.35 -5.41
CA ASN A 18 38.57 1.64 -4.81
C ASN A 18 37.24 1.93 -5.51
N LYS A 19 37.05 3.16 -5.99
CA LYS A 19 35.77 3.56 -6.58
C LYS A 19 35.72 3.40 -8.10
N VAL A 20 36.87 3.40 -8.78
CA VAL A 20 36.93 3.34 -10.25
C VAL A 20 37.61 2.07 -10.74
N LEU A 21 38.87 1.84 -10.36
CA LEU A 21 39.68 0.77 -10.96
C LEU A 21 39.24 -0.62 -10.53
N VAL A 22 38.93 -0.83 -9.25
CA VAL A 22 38.43 -2.14 -8.76
C VAL A 22 37.12 -2.52 -9.47
N PRO A 23 36.06 -1.66 -9.51
CA PRO A 23 34.85 -1.94 -10.28
C PRO A 23 35.09 -2.13 -11.79
N LEU A 24 35.97 -1.33 -12.39
CA LEU A 24 36.33 -1.46 -13.81
C LEU A 24 36.96 -2.83 -14.10
N LEU A 25 37.89 -3.28 -13.25
CA LEU A 25 38.56 -4.57 -13.43
C LEU A 25 37.56 -5.74 -13.33
N TRP A 26 36.60 -5.69 -12.41
CA TRP A 26 35.51 -6.66 -12.39
C TRP A 26 34.65 -6.61 -13.65
N ALA A 27 34.30 -5.41 -14.14
CA ALA A 27 33.54 -5.26 -15.39
C ALA A 27 34.31 -5.79 -16.61
N MET A 28 35.64 -5.70 -16.59
CA MET A 28 36.56 -6.30 -17.56
C MET A 28 36.77 -7.81 -17.36
N LYS A 29 36.05 -8.44 -16.43
CA LYS A 29 36.10 -9.87 -16.10
C LYS A 29 37.45 -10.35 -15.54
N TYR A 30 38.18 -9.47 -14.86
CA TYR A 30 39.27 -9.93 -14.00
C TYR A 30 38.71 -10.49 -12.70
N GLU A 31 39.32 -11.57 -12.23
CA GLU A 31 39.03 -12.27 -10.99
C GLU A 31 40.09 -11.94 -9.92
N GLY A 32 39.76 -12.22 -8.66
CA GLY A 32 40.66 -12.00 -7.52
C GLY A 32 41.18 -10.57 -7.40
N VAL A 33 40.36 -9.57 -7.76
CA VAL A 33 40.74 -8.15 -7.68
C VAL A 33 40.89 -7.74 -6.21
N HIS A 34 42.12 -7.48 -5.79
CA HIS A 34 42.45 -7.13 -4.41
C HIS A 34 43.35 -5.90 -4.36
N GLU A 35 43.00 -4.95 -3.50
CA GLU A 35 43.92 -3.88 -3.10
C GLU A 35 45.02 -4.48 -2.21
N TYR A 36 46.25 -4.11 -2.52
CA TYR A 36 47.43 -4.39 -1.72
C TYR A 36 47.90 -3.06 -1.16
N HIS A 37 47.78 -2.89 0.15
CA HIS A 37 48.26 -1.71 0.84
C HIS A 37 49.08 -2.14 2.06
N GLY A 38 50.31 -1.63 2.21
CA GLY A 38 51.15 -1.84 3.39
C GLY A 38 52.60 -2.25 3.11
N THR A 39 53.31 -2.70 4.15
CA THR A 39 54.78 -2.98 4.08
C THR A 39 55.17 -4.12 3.13
N ASN A 40 54.23 -4.96 2.71
CA ASN A 40 54.41 -6.07 1.77
C ASN A 40 53.85 -5.79 0.36
N GLU A 41 53.50 -4.53 0.07
CA GLU A 41 52.90 -4.12 -1.20
C GLU A 41 53.86 -4.26 -2.39
N PHE A 42 55.18 -4.11 -2.14
CA PHE A 42 56.24 -4.20 -3.16
C PHE A 42 55.87 -3.51 -4.49
N GLY A 43 55.26 -2.33 -4.38
CA GLY A 43 54.87 -1.49 -5.51
C GLY A 43 53.61 -1.91 -6.26
N LYS A 44 52.83 -2.88 -5.76
CA LYS A 44 51.59 -3.36 -6.39
C LYS A 44 50.39 -2.78 -5.65
N ASP A 45 49.67 -1.85 -6.26
CA ASP A 45 48.48 -1.22 -5.64
C ASP A 45 47.25 -2.14 -5.71
N ILE A 46 47.04 -2.77 -6.88
CA ILE A 46 45.95 -3.71 -7.11
C ILE A 46 46.53 -4.92 -7.82
N ILE A 47 46.11 -6.12 -7.42
CA ILE A 47 46.41 -7.35 -8.16
C ILE A 47 45.10 -7.99 -8.54
N CYS A 48 45.02 -8.49 -9.76
CA CYS A 48 43.93 -9.31 -10.25
C CYS A 48 44.47 -10.32 -11.26
N TRP A 49 43.63 -11.24 -11.72
CA TRP A 49 44.03 -12.22 -12.72
C TRP A 49 42.88 -12.56 -13.64
N LYS A 50 43.18 -13.19 -14.76
CA LYS A 50 42.19 -13.80 -15.65
C LYS A 50 42.77 -15.05 -16.30
N LEU A 51 41.94 -15.85 -16.93
CA LEU A 51 42.40 -16.98 -17.71
C LEU A 51 42.75 -16.51 -19.14
N ASP A 52 43.89 -16.95 -19.65
CA ASP A 52 44.24 -16.79 -21.06
C ASP A 52 43.48 -17.79 -21.94
N GLU A 53 43.72 -17.76 -23.26
CA GLU A 53 43.06 -18.64 -24.24
C GLU A 53 43.38 -20.14 -24.02
N LEU A 54 44.46 -20.44 -23.28
CA LEU A 54 44.90 -21.79 -22.94
C LEU A 54 44.52 -22.17 -21.50
N ASN A 55 43.69 -21.35 -20.84
CA ASN A 55 43.24 -21.54 -19.47
C ASN A 55 44.37 -21.44 -18.41
N ASN A 56 45.48 -20.79 -18.75
CA ASN A 56 46.50 -20.41 -17.78
C ASN A 56 46.09 -19.13 -17.05
N ARG A 57 46.48 -19.03 -15.78
CA ARG A 57 46.28 -17.82 -14.99
C ARG A 57 47.26 -16.75 -15.44
N GLU A 58 46.73 -15.62 -15.92
CA GLU A 58 47.49 -14.42 -16.24
C GLU A 58 47.26 -13.36 -15.15
N CYS A 59 48.28 -13.12 -14.32
CA CYS A 59 48.28 -12.18 -13.21
C CYS A 59 48.64 -10.76 -13.69
N LEU A 60 47.80 -9.80 -13.32
CA LEU A 60 47.94 -8.38 -13.61
C LEU A 60 48.14 -7.60 -12.31
N ALA A 61 49.24 -6.85 -12.21
CA ALA A 61 49.43 -5.83 -11.18
C ALA A 61 49.12 -4.43 -11.74
N LEU A 62 48.54 -3.56 -10.91
CA LEU A 62 48.41 -2.14 -11.20
C LEU A 62 49.33 -1.34 -10.28
N VAL A 63 49.96 -0.33 -10.86
CA VAL A 63 50.63 0.77 -10.17
C VAL A 63 49.82 2.02 -10.45
N VAL A 64 49.20 2.60 -9.42
CA VAL A 64 48.19 3.64 -9.57
C VAL A 64 48.74 4.95 -9.01
N LYS A 65 48.62 6.04 -9.78
CA LYS A 65 49.11 7.37 -9.40
C LYS A 65 48.10 8.47 -9.71
N ALA A 66 47.67 9.23 -8.70
CA ALA A 66 46.75 10.35 -8.88
C ALA A 66 47.44 11.69 -9.23
N VAL A 67 48.56 11.65 -9.96
CA VAL A 67 49.39 12.83 -10.28
C VAL A 67 49.75 12.88 -11.76
N GLN A 68 50.03 14.08 -12.27
CA GLN A 68 50.54 14.23 -13.63
C GLN A 68 51.97 13.70 -13.73
N ILE A 69 52.21 12.78 -14.67
CA ILE A 69 53.53 12.14 -14.84
C ILE A 69 54.29 12.85 -15.97
N SER A 70 55.42 13.48 -15.61
CA SER A 70 56.30 14.23 -16.51
C SER A 70 57.76 13.73 -16.41
N GLY A 71 58.53 13.88 -17.50
CA GLY A 71 59.81 13.20 -17.71
C GLY A 71 60.99 13.59 -16.80
N GLN A 72 60.81 14.47 -15.82
CA GLN A 72 61.81 14.78 -14.79
C GLN A 72 61.24 14.75 -13.36
N SER A 73 60.07 14.14 -13.19
CA SER A 73 59.44 14.07 -11.88
C SER A 73 60.00 12.93 -11.03
N LYS A 74 60.09 13.14 -9.71
CA LYS A 74 60.33 12.08 -8.71
C LYS A 74 59.37 10.90 -8.89
N ALA A 75 58.16 11.18 -9.38
CA ALA A 75 57.15 10.17 -9.71
C ALA A 75 57.59 9.18 -10.79
N SER A 76 58.37 9.60 -11.80
CA SER A 76 58.82 8.68 -12.87
C SER A 76 59.79 7.63 -12.32
N ALA A 77 60.74 8.04 -11.47
CA ALA A 77 61.69 7.13 -10.84
C ALA A 77 61.00 6.20 -9.81
N ASP A 78 59.99 6.71 -9.10
CA ASP A 78 59.18 5.92 -8.17
C ASP A 78 58.38 4.83 -8.91
N ILE A 79 57.67 5.20 -9.98
CA ILE A 79 56.92 4.26 -10.83
C ILE A 79 57.87 3.22 -11.43
N GLU A 80 59.03 3.63 -11.94
CA GLU A 80 60.03 2.70 -12.47
C GLU A 80 60.42 1.63 -11.44
N ASN A 81 60.72 2.04 -10.21
CA ASN A 81 61.06 1.13 -9.12
C ASN A 81 59.89 0.22 -8.73
N GLN A 82 58.68 0.77 -8.65
CA GLN A 82 57.46 0.00 -8.35
C GLN A 82 57.21 -1.06 -9.43
N VAL A 83 57.31 -0.72 -10.72
CA VAL A 83 57.17 -1.68 -11.81
C VAL A 83 58.24 -2.78 -11.72
N ARG A 84 59.51 -2.45 -11.43
CA ARG A 84 60.54 -3.49 -11.24
C ARG A 84 60.19 -4.43 -10.08
N GLN A 85 59.69 -3.89 -8.97
CA GLN A 85 59.26 -4.68 -7.82
C GLN A 85 58.01 -5.54 -8.12
N CYS A 86 57.12 -5.09 -9.01
CA CYS A 86 55.98 -5.87 -9.49
C CYS A 86 56.43 -7.24 -10.04
N PHE A 87 57.50 -7.27 -10.84
CA PHE A 87 58.00 -8.48 -11.49
C PHE A 87 59.07 -9.24 -10.68
N SER A 88 59.84 -8.54 -9.83
CA SER A 88 60.96 -9.19 -9.12
C SER A 88 60.54 -9.96 -7.87
N LYS A 89 59.33 -9.75 -7.36
CA LYS A 89 58.82 -10.38 -6.15
C LYS A 89 57.44 -10.97 -6.40
N PRO A 90 57.27 -12.29 -6.25
CA PRO A 90 55.95 -12.90 -6.36
C PRO A 90 55.04 -12.39 -5.23
N TYR A 91 53.73 -12.49 -5.42
CA TYR A 91 52.75 -12.17 -4.41
C TYR A 91 52.12 -13.45 -3.85
N VAL A 92 51.64 -13.40 -2.61
CA VAL A 92 50.86 -14.49 -2.05
C VAL A 92 49.40 -14.22 -2.37
N ASP A 93 48.80 -15.07 -3.19
CA ASP A 93 47.39 -15.02 -3.50
C ASP A 93 46.58 -15.30 -2.22
N LYS A 94 45.75 -14.32 -1.82
CA LYS A 94 44.94 -14.42 -0.60
C LYS A 94 43.89 -15.52 -0.67
N THR A 95 43.47 -15.93 -1.86
CA THR A 95 42.45 -16.97 -2.05
C THR A 95 43.06 -18.37 -1.97
N THR A 96 44.20 -18.61 -2.62
CA THR A 96 44.81 -19.94 -2.72
C THR A 96 45.95 -20.16 -1.72
N GLY A 97 46.53 -19.09 -1.18
CA GLY A 97 47.73 -19.11 -0.34
C GLY A 97 49.03 -19.37 -1.11
N LEU A 98 48.97 -19.50 -2.43
CA LEU A 98 50.12 -19.80 -3.27
C LEU A 98 50.91 -18.53 -3.64
N SER A 99 52.21 -18.70 -3.83
CA SER A 99 53.09 -17.65 -4.33
C SER A 99 53.04 -17.63 -5.86
N GLU A 100 52.61 -16.51 -6.43
CA GLU A 100 52.35 -16.35 -7.86
C GLU A 100 53.20 -15.21 -8.44
N GLU A 101 53.66 -15.37 -9.68
CA GLU A 101 54.38 -14.32 -10.42
C GLU A 101 53.40 -13.35 -11.11
N ILE A 102 53.89 -12.15 -11.43
CA ILE A 102 53.10 -11.14 -12.17
C ILE A 102 53.46 -11.23 -13.65
N ASP A 103 52.46 -11.48 -14.51
CA ASP A 103 52.65 -11.56 -15.96
C ASP A 103 52.62 -10.19 -16.63
N ARG A 104 51.72 -9.31 -16.15
CA ARG A 104 51.52 -7.96 -16.70
C ARG A 104 51.46 -6.90 -15.62
N CYS A 105 51.88 -5.69 -15.97
CA CYS A 105 51.78 -4.52 -15.11
C CYS A 105 51.10 -3.36 -15.85
N TRP A 106 50.11 -2.74 -15.22
CA TRP A 106 49.50 -1.51 -15.70
C TRP A 106 49.93 -0.34 -14.83
N VAL A 107 50.48 0.70 -15.44
CA VAL A 107 50.70 1.98 -14.77
C VAL A 107 49.50 2.86 -15.10
N VAL A 108 48.68 3.20 -14.11
CA VAL A 108 47.42 3.91 -14.28
C VAL A 108 47.48 5.28 -13.62
N SER A 109 47.03 6.33 -14.31
CA SER A 109 46.85 7.65 -13.73
C SER A 109 45.54 8.30 -14.17
N ASN A 110 44.88 8.98 -13.24
CA ASN A 110 43.73 9.85 -13.54
C ASN A 110 44.15 11.23 -14.11
N LYS A 111 45.44 11.44 -14.38
CA LYS A 111 45.97 12.63 -15.06
C LYS A 111 46.62 12.22 -16.39
N ARG A 112 47.01 13.22 -17.17
CA ARG A 112 47.75 13.00 -18.43
C ARG A 112 49.18 12.55 -18.15
N MET A 113 49.70 11.65 -18.97
CA MET A 113 51.09 11.21 -18.95
C MET A 113 51.84 11.79 -20.15
N ALA A 114 52.97 12.46 -19.91
CA ALA A 114 53.79 12.97 -21.01
C ALA A 114 54.48 11.78 -21.74
N PRO A 115 54.50 11.73 -23.09
CA PRO A 115 55.15 10.65 -23.83
C PRO A 115 56.62 10.44 -23.45
N SER A 116 57.36 11.55 -23.26
CA SER A 116 58.76 11.51 -22.82
C SER A 116 58.96 10.88 -21.45
N ALA A 117 57.98 10.97 -20.55
CA ALA A 117 58.01 10.31 -19.25
C ALA A 117 57.80 8.81 -19.38
N VAL A 118 56.86 8.40 -20.23
CA VAL A 118 56.61 6.98 -20.54
C VAL A 118 57.85 6.33 -21.15
N ASP A 119 58.50 7.01 -22.09
CA ASP A 119 59.74 6.51 -22.73
C ASP A 119 60.90 6.40 -21.74
N LEU A 120 61.03 7.37 -20.83
CA LEU A 120 62.04 7.33 -19.77
C LEU A 120 61.82 6.13 -18.84
N ILE A 121 60.59 5.92 -18.36
CA ILE A 121 60.26 4.79 -17.47
C ILE A 121 60.51 3.46 -18.18
N LYS A 122 60.08 3.32 -19.44
CA LYS A 122 60.33 2.12 -20.25
C LYS A 122 61.82 1.85 -20.43
N SER A 123 62.63 2.89 -20.66
CA SER A 123 64.08 2.77 -20.81
C SER A 123 64.76 2.39 -19.50
N GLY A 124 64.30 2.96 -18.38
CA GLY A 124 64.80 2.69 -17.03
C GLY A 124 64.58 1.23 -16.63
N ILE A 125 63.37 0.70 -16.78
CA ILE A 125 63.05 -0.70 -16.44
C ILE A 125 63.99 -1.71 -17.16
N GLY A 126 64.50 -1.36 -18.34
CA GLY A 126 65.60 -2.07 -19.01
C GLY A 126 65.21 -3.48 -19.49
N ARG A 127 66.21 -4.38 -19.60
CA ARG A 127 66.00 -5.80 -20.01
C ARG A 127 65.53 -6.72 -18.89
N ALA A 128 65.44 -6.21 -17.66
CA ALA A 128 65.06 -6.98 -16.48
C ALA A 128 63.57 -7.38 -16.48
N VAL A 129 62.74 -6.63 -17.21
CA VAL A 129 61.33 -6.90 -17.44
C VAL A 129 61.08 -6.72 -18.93
N TYR A 130 60.30 -7.60 -19.55
CA TYR A 130 59.85 -7.39 -20.92
C TYR A 130 58.96 -6.15 -20.96
N SER A 131 59.45 -5.05 -21.54
CA SER A 131 58.70 -3.77 -21.62
C SER A 131 57.34 -3.90 -22.30
N LYS A 132 57.13 -4.96 -23.11
CA LYS A 132 55.84 -5.35 -23.70
C LYS A 132 54.78 -5.75 -22.66
N ASN A 133 55.19 -6.13 -21.47
CA ASN A 133 54.30 -6.55 -20.38
C ASN A 133 53.82 -5.35 -19.53
N VAL A 134 54.28 -4.13 -19.85
CA VAL A 134 53.90 -2.91 -19.13
C VAL A 134 53.01 -2.02 -20.00
N ARG A 135 51.79 -1.74 -19.55
CA ARG A 135 50.83 -0.84 -20.21
C ARG A 135 50.68 0.45 -19.41
N PHE A 136 50.71 1.59 -20.08
CA PHE A 136 50.44 2.90 -19.47
C PHE A 136 49.00 3.33 -19.81
N VAL A 137 48.23 3.72 -18.81
CA VAL A 137 46.82 4.10 -18.93
C VAL A 137 46.64 5.47 -18.28
N ASP A 138 46.58 6.51 -19.09
CA ASP A 138 46.27 7.88 -18.63
C ASP A 138 44.76 8.12 -18.55
N ILE A 139 44.35 9.34 -18.19
CA ILE A 139 42.92 9.68 -18.06
C ILE A 139 42.09 9.44 -19.33
N ASP A 140 42.67 9.69 -20.51
CA ASP A 140 41.95 9.56 -21.77
C ASP A 140 41.78 8.08 -22.14
N ALA A 141 42.81 7.26 -21.90
CA ALA A 141 42.73 5.81 -22.06
C ALA A 141 41.83 5.15 -20.99
N LEU A 142 41.89 5.62 -19.74
CA LEU A 142 41.05 5.13 -18.65
C LEU A 142 39.58 5.40 -18.94
N TRP A 143 39.24 6.61 -19.39
CA TRP A 143 37.86 6.96 -19.72
C TRP A 143 37.29 6.09 -20.84
N LYS A 144 38.09 5.77 -21.87
CA LYS A 144 37.68 4.84 -22.93
C LYS A 144 37.37 3.44 -22.38
N LEU A 145 38.15 2.94 -21.43
CA LEU A 145 37.87 1.66 -20.78
C LEU A 145 36.58 1.73 -19.95
N ILE A 146 36.30 2.85 -19.29
CA ILE A 146 35.03 3.07 -18.58
C ILE A 146 33.85 3.08 -19.55
N GLU A 147 33.98 3.75 -20.70
CA GLU A 147 32.94 3.78 -21.73
C GLU A 147 32.67 2.40 -22.33
N GLU A 148 33.71 1.62 -22.56
CA GLU A 148 33.62 0.28 -23.15
C GLU A 148 33.04 -0.75 -22.18
N TYR A 149 33.48 -0.76 -20.91
CA TYR A 149 33.15 -1.82 -19.96
C TYR A 149 32.09 -1.40 -18.92
N MET A 150 31.79 -0.11 -18.77
CA MET A 150 30.76 0.41 -17.83
C MET A 150 29.75 1.36 -18.52
N PRO A 151 29.07 0.93 -19.61
CA PRO A 151 28.24 1.80 -20.46
C PRO A 151 27.00 2.39 -19.75
N PHE A 152 26.53 1.76 -18.67
CA PHE A 152 25.43 2.30 -17.87
C PHE A 152 25.81 3.62 -17.18
N GLN A 153 27.05 3.74 -16.69
CA GLN A 153 27.50 4.94 -15.98
C GLN A 153 27.59 6.15 -16.93
N THR A 154 28.02 5.93 -18.17
CA THR A 154 28.16 6.99 -19.18
C THR A 154 26.82 7.41 -19.77
N THR A 155 25.87 6.48 -19.90
CA THR A 155 24.49 6.78 -20.30
C THR A 155 23.78 7.66 -19.27
N LEU A 156 23.98 7.40 -17.98
CA LEU A 156 23.41 8.20 -16.90
C LEU A 156 24.01 9.61 -16.81
N GLN A 157 25.30 9.79 -17.08
CA GLN A 157 25.89 11.13 -17.17
C GLN A 157 25.23 11.96 -18.27
N LYS A 158 25.00 11.38 -19.45
CA LYS A 158 24.30 12.06 -20.54
C LYS A 158 22.88 12.46 -20.13
N LEU A 159 22.19 11.63 -19.35
CA LEU A 159 20.87 11.96 -18.81
C LEU A 159 20.93 13.10 -17.79
N GLU A 160 21.97 13.17 -16.96
CA GLU A 160 22.19 14.26 -16.00
C GLU A 160 22.49 15.59 -16.69
N GLU A 161 23.32 15.57 -17.74
CA GLU A 161 23.59 16.74 -18.60
C GLU A 161 22.30 17.24 -19.26
N VAL A 162 21.50 16.34 -19.83
CA VAL A 162 20.19 16.66 -20.39
C VAL A 162 19.23 17.21 -19.33
N ARG A 163 19.23 16.64 -18.12
CA ARG A 163 18.43 17.15 -16.99
C ARG A 163 18.83 18.58 -16.63
N HIS A 164 20.12 18.86 -16.54
CA HIS A 164 20.63 20.19 -16.20
C HIS A 164 20.25 21.24 -17.25
N ASP A 165 20.34 20.89 -18.54
CA ASP A 165 19.91 21.75 -19.64
C ASP A 165 18.40 22.05 -19.54
N TYR A 166 17.57 21.04 -19.22
CA TYR A 166 16.13 21.26 -18.98
C TYR A 166 15.84 22.05 -17.70
N GLU A 167 16.64 21.91 -16.65
CA GLU A 167 16.46 22.69 -15.42
C GLU A 167 16.80 24.16 -15.60
N THR A 168 17.65 24.52 -16.54
CA THR A 168 18.06 25.93 -16.77
C THR A 168 17.25 26.62 -17.88
N TRP A 169 16.36 25.90 -18.56
CA TRP A 169 15.71 26.36 -19.79
C TRP A 169 14.67 27.49 -19.61
N ASP A 170 14.10 27.63 -18.41
CA ASP A 170 13.00 28.52 -18.05
C ASP A 170 13.01 28.71 -16.53
N THR A 171 12.63 29.89 -16.05
CA THR A 171 12.67 30.24 -14.63
C THR A 171 11.48 29.72 -13.83
N HIS A 172 10.33 29.45 -14.48
CA HIS A 172 9.03 29.19 -13.87
C HIS A 172 8.58 27.73 -14.03
N TYR A 173 9.05 27.06 -15.08
CA TYR A 173 8.60 25.72 -15.44
C TYR A 173 9.77 24.74 -15.63
N ARG A 174 9.50 23.46 -15.34
CA ARG A 174 10.42 22.35 -15.64
C ARG A 174 9.69 21.27 -16.44
N LEU A 175 10.44 20.62 -17.32
CA LEU A 175 9.99 19.42 -18.01
C LEU A 175 10.11 18.22 -17.06
N GLN A 176 9.03 17.47 -16.89
CA GLN A 176 9.00 16.22 -16.15
C GLN A 176 8.64 15.09 -17.11
N ALA A 177 9.51 14.08 -17.19
CA ALA A 177 9.21 12.86 -17.91
C ALA A 177 8.66 11.81 -16.93
N GLN A 178 7.56 11.17 -17.30
CA GLN A 178 6.99 10.01 -16.61
C GLN A 178 7.00 8.84 -17.59
N ILE A 179 7.42 7.67 -17.11
CA ILE A 179 7.41 6.45 -17.91
C ILE A 179 6.34 5.54 -17.32
N ASP A 180 5.37 5.15 -18.14
CA ASP A 180 4.34 4.17 -17.76
C ASP A 180 4.22 3.07 -18.82
N ALA A 181 3.24 2.18 -18.65
CA ALA A 181 3.00 1.07 -19.59
C ALA A 181 2.66 1.53 -21.02
N ASN A 182 2.24 2.79 -21.20
CA ASN A 182 1.85 3.37 -22.49
C ASN A 182 2.97 4.19 -23.14
N GLY A 183 4.11 4.37 -22.47
CA GLY A 183 5.30 5.00 -23.03
C GLY A 183 5.90 6.10 -22.16
N ILE A 184 6.61 7.03 -22.81
CA ILE A 184 7.23 8.19 -22.17
C ILE A 184 6.31 9.39 -22.34
N HIS A 185 5.81 9.91 -21.22
CA HIS A 185 4.99 11.11 -21.15
C HIS A 185 5.84 12.28 -20.70
N HIS A 186 5.83 13.37 -21.45
CA HIS A 186 6.46 14.62 -21.06
C HIS A 186 5.37 15.58 -20.57
N THR A 187 5.52 16.09 -19.35
CA THR A 187 4.64 17.10 -18.78
C THR A 187 5.45 18.32 -18.32
N ILE A 188 4.80 19.48 -18.26
CA ILE A 188 5.42 20.71 -17.77
C ILE A 188 4.79 21.02 -16.42
N VAL A 189 5.64 21.18 -15.40
CA VAL A 189 5.18 21.49 -14.04
C VAL A 189 5.80 22.78 -13.55
N GLU A 190 5.09 23.46 -12.66
CA GLU A 190 5.58 24.64 -11.97
C GLU A 190 6.84 24.29 -11.15
N LYS A 191 7.86 25.15 -11.21
CA LYS A 191 9.04 25.04 -10.32
C LYS A 191 8.74 25.47 -8.90
N PHE A 192 7.74 26.33 -8.72
CA PHE A 192 7.27 26.81 -7.43
C PHE A 192 5.78 27.12 -7.50
N PRO A 193 5.02 26.97 -6.39
CA PRO A 193 3.59 27.24 -6.37
C PRO A 193 3.27 28.67 -6.83
N GLY A 194 2.38 28.78 -7.81
CA GLY A 194 1.94 30.09 -8.34
C GLY A 194 2.73 30.58 -9.55
N ALA A 195 3.70 29.80 -10.05
CA ALA A 195 4.43 30.13 -11.27
C ALA A 195 3.52 30.38 -12.48
N ALA A 196 2.38 29.67 -12.60
CA ALA A 196 1.41 29.90 -13.65
C ALA A 196 0.59 31.18 -13.51
N GLN A 197 0.54 31.79 -12.33
CA GLN A 197 -0.06 33.11 -12.14
C GLN A 197 0.88 34.21 -12.63
N GLU A 198 2.19 34.05 -12.41
CA GLU A 198 3.21 35.01 -12.85
C GLU A 198 3.50 34.93 -14.35
N LYS A 199 3.58 33.70 -14.90
CA LYS A 199 3.91 33.44 -16.30
C LYS A 199 2.98 32.37 -16.88
N PRO A 200 1.72 32.71 -17.20
CA PRO A 200 0.74 31.72 -17.67
C PRO A 200 1.17 31.02 -18.97
N LEU A 201 0.90 29.72 -19.06
CA LEU A 201 1.06 28.96 -20.31
C LEU A 201 -0.16 29.20 -21.19
N GLU A 202 -0.01 30.02 -22.23
CA GLU A 202 -1.07 30.27 -23.21
C GLU A 202 -0.97 29.31 -24.40
N ILE A 203 -2.12 28.75 -24.79
CA ILE A 203 -2.30 28.03 -26.06
C ILE A 203 -3.48 28.71 -26.77
N ARG A 204 -3.24 29.24 -27.96
CA ARG A 204 -4.27 29.87 -28.80
C ARG A 204 -4.53 28.98 -30.00
N SER A 205 -5.76 28.51 -30.14
CA SER A 205 -6.15 27.60 -31.22
C SER A 205 -7.37 28.14 -31.95
N ILE A 206 -7.31 28.18 -33.28
CA ILE A 206 -8.47 28.48 -34.14
C ILE A 206 -8.85 27.19 -34.85
N PHE A 207 -10.12 26.82 -34.73
CA PHE A 207 -10.68 25.63 -35.38
C PHE A 207 -11.58 26.00 -36.54
N GLU A 208 -11.57 25.18 -37.58
CA GLU A 208 -12.46 25.30 -38.73
C GLU A 208 -13.03 23.92 -39.06
N PHE A 209 -14.35 23.79 -38.87
CA PHE A 209 -15.06 22.53 -39.10
C PHE A 209 -15.90 22.65 -40.38
N PRO A 210 -15.67 21.81 -41.40
CA PRO A 210 -16.50 21.80 -42.59
C PRO A 210 -17.91 21.29 -42.27
N ASP A 211 -18.91 21.72 -43.03
CA ASP A 211 -20.30 21.24 -42.90
C ASP A 211 -20.49 19.84 -43.50
N THR A 212 -19.80 18.89 -42.89
CA THR A 212 -19.88 17.46 -43.17
C THR A 212 -20.36 16.75 -41.89
N GLU A 213 -20.76 15.49 -42.00
CA GLU A 213 -21.12 14.71 -40.81
C GLU A 213 -19.96 14.62 -39.80
N ASP A 214 -18.75 14.35 -40.28
CA ASP A 214 -17.55 14.30 -39.44
C ASP A 214 -17.19 15.66 -38.82
N GLY A 215 -17.27 16.75 -39.60
CA GLY A 215 -16.99 18.10 -39.10
C GLY A 215 -17.97 18.52 -38.00
N ARG A 216 -19.27 18.24 -38.17
CA ARG A 216 -20.30 18.49 -37.14
C ARG A 216 -20.04 17.67 -35.88
N ARG A 217 -19.71 16.38 -36.03
CA ARG A 217 -19.38 15.50 -34.90
C ARG A 217 -18.19 16.01 -34.08
N HIS A 218 -17.10 16.44 -34.73
CA HIS A 218 -15.93 16.98 -33.99
C HIS A 218 -16.21 18.33 -33.34
N LYS A 219 -17.02 19.18 -33.98
CA LYS A 219 -17.47 20.45 -33.41
C LYS A 219 -18.30 20.21 -32.14
N GLU A 220 -19.30 19.34 -32.21
CA GLU A 220 -20.14 18.95 -31.06
C GLU A 220 -19.30 18.32 -29.94
N ALA A 221 -18.31 17.50 -30.28
CA ALA A 221 -17.41 16.91 -29.29
C ALA A 221 -16.52 17.97 -28.60
N LEU A 222 -16.05 18.98 -29.32
CA LEU A 222 -15.28 20.09 -28.75
C LEU A 222 -16.16 20.98 -27.86
N GLU A 223 -17.38 21.30 -28.29
CA GLU A 223 -18.36 22.04 -27.49
C GLU A 223 -18.69 21.26 -26.21
N ARG A 224 -18.92 19.94 -26.32
CA ARG A 224 -19.15 19.06 -25.18
C ARG A 224 -17.97 19.02 -24.22
N PHE A 225 -16.72 19.01 -24.72
CA PHE A 225 -15.54 19.13 -23.86
C PHE A 225 -15.57 20.43 -23.05
N PHE A 226 -15.86 21.58 -23.65
CA PHE A 226 -15.95 22.83 -22.90
C PHE A 226 -17.10 22.85 -21.90
N GLU A 227 -18.21 22.20 -22.21
CA GLU A 227 -19.37 22.16 -21.31
C GLU A 227 -19.20 21.19 -20.13
N THR A 228 -18.61 20.01 -20.38
CA THR A 228 -18.60 18.87 -19.44
C THR A 228 -17.21 18.40 -18.99
N GLY A 229 -16.15 18.80 -19.71
CA GLY A 229 -14.80 18.27 -19.52
C GLY A 229 -14.56 16.90 -20.17
N ALA A 230 -15.56 16.36 -20.89
CA ALA A 230 -15.47 15.07 -21.57
C ALA A 230 -14.33 15.08 -22.62
N PRO A 231 -13.39 14.12 -22.58
CA PRO A 231 -12.22 14.14 -23.43
C PRO A 231 -12.60 14.04 -24.91
N THR A 232 -11.86 14.74 -25.76
CA THR A 232 -12.06 14.73 -27.21
C THR A 232 -10.74 14.86 -27.95
N GLN A 233 -10.71 14.39 -29.19
CA GLN A 233 -9.57 14.51 -30.09
C GLN A 233 -10.00 15.28 -31.34
N ILE A 234 -9.21 16.30 -31.69
CA ILE A 234 -9.42 17.14 -32.86
C ILE A 234 -8.28 16.91 -33.85
N PRO A 235 -8.55 16.25 -34.99
CA PRO A 235 -7.57 16.07 -36.06
C PRO A 235 -6.98 17.40 -36.54
N ALA A 236 -5.70 17.39 -36.94
CA ALA A 236 -5.00 18.56 -37.45
C ALA A 236 -5.70 19.23 -38.64
N ALA A 237 -6.43 18.46 -39.45
CA ALA A 237 -7.21 18.96 -40.57
C ALA A 237 -8.29 20.01 -40.18
N TYR A 238 -8.72 20.04 -38.92
CA TYR A 238 -9.70 21.00 -38.40
C TYR A 238 -9.08 22.14 -37.59
N ILE A 239 -7.75 22.21 -37.53
CA ILE A 239 -7.01 23.22 -36.76
C ILE A 239 -6.37 24.20 -37.74
N LYS A 240 -6.95 25.39 -37.82
CA LYS A 240 -6.50 26.46 -38.73
C LYS A 240 -5.23 27.13 -38.24
N SER A 241 -5.12 27.35 -36.93
CA SER A 241 -3.91 27.84 -36.30
C SER A 241 -3.79 27.29 -34.88
N LEU A 242 -2.54 27.10 -34.46
CA LEU A 242 -2.18 26.68 -33.11
C LEU A 242 -0.90 27.41 -32.72
N GLU A 243 -1.03 28.35 -31.79
CA GLU A 243 0.07 29.16 -31.28
C GLU A 243 0.31 28.79 -29.81
N TYR A 244 1.57 28.59 -29.47
CA TYR A 244 1.99 28.31 -28.10
C TYR A 244 2.77 29.50 -27.52
N SER A 245 2.78 29.63 -26.19
CA SER A 245 3.72 30.51 -25.49
C SER A 245 5.18 30.14 -25.81
N GLU A 246 6.11 31.10 -25.64
CA GLU A 246 7.53 30.88 -25.96
C GLU A 246 8.13 29.64 -25.28
N VAL A 247 7.68 29.33 -24.06
CA VAL A 247 8.12 28.16 -23.31
C VAL A 247 7.71 26.89 -24.05
N LEU A 248 6.44 26.80 -24.46
CA LEU A 248 5.88 25.63 -25.14
C LEU A 248 6.43 25.43 -26.55
N GLN A 249 6.73 26.51 -27.29
CA GLN A 249 7.32 26.43 -28.64
C GLN A 249 8.69 25.74 -28.66
N ARG A 250 9.43 25.78 -27.54
CA ARG A 250 10.74 25.10 -27.43
C ARG A 250 10.62 23.61 -27.15
N VAL A 251 9.48 23.16 -26.63
CA VAL A 251 9.24 21.77 -26.21
C VAL A 251 8.49 20.99 -27.28
N TYR A 252 7.47 21.63 -27.84
CA TYR A 252 6.55 20.97 -28.74
C TYR A 252 6.92 21.28 -30.19
N PRO A 253 7.16 20.25 -31.02
CA PRO A 253 7.39 20.45 -32.44
C PRO A 253 6.12 21.01 -33.10
N THR A 254 6.28 21.66 -34.25
CA THR A 254 5.15 22.11 -35.06
C THR A 254 4.25 20.93 -35.41
N MET A 255 2.93 21.11 -35.27
CA MET A 255 1.96 20.06 -35.54
C MET A 255 2.04 19.60 -37.00
N THR A 256 2.04 18.30 -37.23
CA THR A 256 2.06 17.70 -38.58
C THR A 256 0.65 17.51 -39.12
N GLU A 257 0.49 17.32 -40.44
CA GLU A 257 -0.82 17.10 -41.09
C GLU A 257 -1.58 15.87 -40.57
N LYS A 258 -0.87 14.88 -40.00
CA LYS A 258 -1.46 13.68 -39.38
C LYS A 258 -1.62 13.81 -37.87
N GLY A 259 -1.27 14.95 -37.30
CA GLY A 259 -1.38 15.22 -35.86
C GLY A 259 -2.83 15.36 -35.41
N PHE A 260 -3.02 15.40 -34.09
CA PHE A 260 -4.28 15.73 -33.45
C PHE A 260 -4.01 16.48 -32.14
N LEU A 261 -4.96 17.30 -31.71
CA LEU A 261 -5.01 17.83 -30.36
C LEU A 261 -5.96 17.01 -29.51
N GLN A 262 -5.45 16.47 -28.42
CA GLN A 262 -6.27 15.81 -27.42
C GLN A 262 -6.58 16.78 -26.29
N PHE A 263 -7.87 17.01 -26.09
CA PHE A 263 -8.41 17.75 -24.97
C PHE A 263 -8.85 16.75 -23.90
N GLY A 264 -8.40 16.97 -22.67
CA GLY A 264 -8.73 16.15 -21.53
C GLY A 264 -8.72 17.01 -20.27
N SER A 265 -9.43 16.55 -19.25
CA SER A 265 -9.39 17.20 -17.95
C SER A 265 -8.10 16.84 -17.22
N ILE A 266 -7.43 17.84 -16.65
CA ILE A 266 -6.35 17.59 -15.70
C ILE A 266 -7.02 17.29 -14.36
N PRO A 267 -6.87 16.08 -13.80
CA PRO A 267 -7.51 15.75 -12.54
C PRO A 267 -6.99 16.70 -11.46
N HIS A 268 -7.90 17.25 -10.64
CA HIS A 268 -7.50 18.07 -9.52
C HIS A 268 -6.76 17.18 -8.51
N PRO A 269 -5.47 17.44 -8.20
CA PRO A 269 -4.64 16.49 -7.47
C PRO A 269 -5.06 16.33 -6.01
N LYS A 270 -5.72 17.34 -5.44
CA LYS A 270 -6.21 17.28 -4.05
C LYS A 270 -7.62 16.67 -4.04
N PRO A 271 -7.82 15.49 -3.43
CA PRO A 271 -9.16 14.99 -3.14
C PRO A 271 -9.86 15.94 -2.16
N PHE A 272 -11.18 16.00 -2.25
CA PHE A 272 -12.00 16.73 -1.29
C PHE A 272 -12.93 15.75 -0.58
N LEU A 273 -13.14 16.03 0.71
CA LEU A 273 -13.84 15.14 1.62
C LEU A 273 -15.33 15.47 1.61
N MET A 274 -16.17 14.46 1.35
CA MET A 274 -17.62 14.62 1.35
C MET A 274 -18.33 13.61 2.23
N ARG A 275 -19.52 14.01 2.66
CA ARG A 275 -20.57 13.12 3.16
C ARG A 275 -21.64 12.98 2.10
N CYS A 276 -21.98 11.74 1.75
CA CYS A 276 -23.15 11.39 0.95
C CYS A 276 -24.26 10.97 1.91
N GLU A 277 -25.37 11.68 1.87
CA GLU A 277 -26.56 11.44 2.69
C GLU A 277 -27.72 11.06 1.78
N ILE A 278 -28.33 9.91 2.04
CA ILE A 278 -29.52 9.42 1.35
C ILE A 278 -30.66 9.46 2.36
N VAL A 279 -31.71 10.23 2.07
CA VAL A 279 -32.89 10.37 2.93
C VAL A 279 -34.12 9.90 2.15
N CYS A 280 -34.80 8.89 2.67
CA CYS A 280 -36.03 8.35 2.12
C CYS A 280 -37.25 9.15 2.60
N ASP A 281 -38.32 9.13 1.81
CA ASP A 281 -39.56 9.87 2.13
C ASP A 281 -40.28 9.30 3.37
N ASP A 282 -40.00 8.06 3.77
CA ASP A 282 -40.52 7.41 4.99
C ASP A 282 -39.66 7.68 6.24
N GLY A 283 -38.57 8.43 6.10
CA GLY A 283 -37.67 8.80 7.19
C GLY A 283 -36.44 7.90 7.34
N ASP A 284 -36.34 6.80 6.59
CA ASP A 284 -35.10 6.01 6.55
C ASP A 284 -33.95 6.87 6.01
N GLN A 285 -32.74 6.64 6.54
CA GLN A 285 -31.55 7.36 6.11
C GLN A 285 -30.33 6.47 6.04
N PHE A 286 -29.46 6.74 5.06
CA PHE A 286 -28.13 6.15 4.96
C PHE A 286 -27.08 7.23 4.78
N LEU A 287 -26.03 7.16 5.60
CA LEU A 287 -24.93 8.12 5.61
C LEU A 287 -23.64 7.41 5.22
N LEU A 288 -23.00 7.87 4.16
CA LEU A 288 -21.64 7.51 3.81
C LEU A 288 -20.73 8.72 4.06
N GLU A 289 -19.99 8.67 5.16
CA GLU A 289 -19.08 9.74 5.55
C GLU A 289 -17.68 9.53 4.97
N HIS A 290 -16.88 10.60 4.98
CA HIS A 290 -15.46 10.56 4.62
C HIS A 290 -15.17 9.99 3.22
N VAL A 291 -16.03 10.29 2.24
CA VAL A 291 -15.81 9.91 0.84
C VAL A 291 -14.79 10.86 0.23
N HIS A 292 -13.66 10.32 -0.22
CA HIS A 292 -12.61 11.08 -0.88
C HIS A 292 -12.89 11.16 -2.37
N PHE A 293 -13.49 12.25 -2.81
CA PHE A 293 -13.74 12.48 -4.22
C PHE A 293 -12.53 13.14 -4.89
N LEU A 294 -12.11 12.54 -6.00
CA LEU A 294 -11.19 13.12 -6.97
C LEU A 294 -12.00 13.72 -8.10
N CYS A 295 -11.71 14.98 -8.44
CA CYS A 295 -12.27 15.59 -9.62
C CYS A 295 -11.57 15.05 -10.86
N THR A 296 -12.30 14.30 -11.68
CA THR A 296 -11.78 13.65 -12.88
C THR A 296 -12.09 14.44 -14.14
N GLN A 297 -13.19 15.20 -14.14
CA GLN A 297 -13.58 16.05 -15.27
C GLN A 297 -14.17 17.37 -14.79
N VAL A 298 -13.81 18.48 -15.44
CA VAL A 298 -14.40 19.79 -15.18
C VAL A 298 -14.69 20.47 -16.51
N GLY A 299 -15.95 20.85 -16.72
CA GLY A 299 -16.38 21.74 -17.79
C GLY A 299 -16.92 23.05 -17.24
N ARG A 300 -17.57 23.85 -18.10
CA ARG A 300 -18.24 25.11 -17.72
C ARG A 300 -19.60 24.92 -17.06
N LYS A 301 -20.24 23.77 -17.25
CA LYS A 301 -21.58 23.49 -16.71
C LYS A 301 -21.58 22.43 -15.62
N GLU A 302 -20.66 21.46 -15.69
CA GLU A 302 -20.60 20.36 -14.73
C GLU A 302 -19.17 19.96 -14.37
N ALA A 303 -19.04 19.31 -13.21
CA ALA A 303 -17.83 18.62 -12.78
C ALA A 303 -18.17 17.16 -12.43
N THR A 304 -17.27 16.25 -12.81
CA THR A 304 -17.37 14.82 -12.50
C THR A 304 -16.34 14.42 -11.45
N PHE A 305 -16.81 13.66 -10.47
CA PHE A 305 -16.08 13.24 -9.29
C PHE A 305 -16.14 11.73 -9.14
N THR A 306 -15.07 11.13 -8.62
CA THR A 306 -15.08 9.71 -8.26
C THR A 306 -14.21 9.42 -7.04
N ASN A 307 -14.57 8.38 -6.29
CA ASN A 307 -13.72 7.81 -5.24
C ASN A 307 -13.13 6.44 -5.65
N ALA A 308 -13.01 6.16 -6.96
CA ALA A 308 -12.55 4.86 -7.47
C ALA A 308 -11.23 4.36 -6.84
N THR A 309 -10.33 5.28 -6.47
CA THR A 309 -9.04 4.97 -5.84
C THR A 309 -9.12 4.78 -4.32
N GLN A 310 -10.25 5.10 -3.68
CA GLN A 310 -10.44 4.94 -2.24
C GLN A 310 -10.65 3.44 -1.93
N PRO A 311 -9.97 2.88 -0.91
CA PRO A 311 -10.08 1.47 -0.54
C PRO A 311 -11.35 1.19 0.30
N ILE A 312 -12.52 1.63 -0.20
CA ILE A 312 -13.83 1.31 0.35
C ILE A 312 -14.69 0.60 -0.68
N ALA A 313 -15.60 -0.25 -0.24
CA ALA A 313 -16.41 -1.10 -1.12
C ALA A 313 -17.41 -0.32 -1.99
N VAL A 314 -17.85 0.85 -1.54
CA VAL A 314 -18.80 1.70 -2.26
C VAL A 314 -18.03 2.65 -3.18
N LYS A 315 -18.04 2.36 -4.47
CA LYS A 315 -17.50 3.25 -5.50
C LYS A 315 -18.62 4.14 -6.04
N ILE A 316 -18.36 5.43 -6.08
CA ILE A 316 -19.28 6.46 -6.53
C ILE A 316 -18.63 7.20 -7.70
N GLN A 317 -19.41 7.38 -8.76
CA GLN A 317 -19.15 8.36 -9.80
C GLN A 317 -20.32 9.34 -9.84
N LEU A 318 -19.98 10.62 -9.69
CA LEU A 318 -20.94 11.69 -9.48
C LEU A 318 -20.63 12.83 -10.44
N ALA A 319 -21.61 13.24 -11.24
CA ALA A 319 -21.54 14.47 -12.03
C ALA A 319 -22.53 15.50 -11.44
N ILE A 320 -22.04 16.69 -11.16
CA ILE A 320 -22.79 17.79 -10.54
C ILE A 320 -22.71 19.00 -11.45
N HIS A 321 -23.86 19.61 -11.75
CA HIS A 321 -23.92 20.92 -12.38
C HIS A 321 -23.55 22.02 -11.40
N PHE A 322 -22.95 23.12 -11.85
CA PHE A 322 -22.57 24.22 -10.94
C PHE A 322 -23.76 24.98 -10.33
N ASP A 323 -24.99 24.70 -10.76
CA ASP A 323 -26.21 25.14 -10.09
C ASP A 323 -26.60 24.27 -8.87
N GLY A 324 -25.83 23.22 -8.58
CA GLY A 324 -26.03 22.29 -7.47
C GLY A 324 -26.90 21.07 -7.81
N THR A 325 -27.39 20.95 -9.05
CA THR A 325 -28.16 19.78 -9.46
C THR A 325 -27.26 18.60 -9.81
N VAL A 326 -27.62 17.41 -9.33
CA VAL A 326 -26.89 16.18 -9.67
C VAL A 326 -27.37 15.68 -11.03
N SER A 327 -26.47 15.68 -12.02
CA SER A 327 -26.78 15.29 -13.40
C SER A 327 -26.64 13.79 -13.65
N ARG A 328 -25.68 13.16 -12.97
CA ARG A 328 -25.44 11.71 -13.01
C ARG A 328 -24.94 11.22 -11.67
N PHE A 329 -25.53 10.13 -11.20
CA PHE A 329 -25.10 9.44 -10.01
C PHE A 329 -25.04 7.95 -10.29
N HIS A 330 -23.85 7.37 -10.13
CA HIS A 330 -23.62 5.94 -10.29
C HIS A 330 -22.93 5.40 -9.04
N ILE A 331 -23.53 4.39 -8.43
CA ILE A 331 -22.91 3.61 -7.36
C ILE A 331 -22.56 2.24 -7.93
N ASN A 332 -21.34 1.81 -7.70
CA ASN A 332 -20.91 0.45 -7.90
C ASN A 332 -20.42 -0.13 -6.57
N LEU A 333 -20.75 -1.39 -6.30
CA LEU A 333 -20.33 -2.11 -5.11
C LEU A 333 -19.27 -3.13 -5.53
N GLU A 334 -18.10 -3.06 -4.92
CA GLU A 334 -16.98 -3.93 -5.28
C GLU A 334 -17.22 -5.36 -4.75
N HIS A 335 -17.42 -6.32 -5.66
CA HIS A 335 -17.85 -7.69 -5.33
C HIS A 335 -16.69 -8.67 -5.02
N ASP A 336 -15.45 -8.32 -5.34
CA ASP A 336 -14.29 -9.23 -5.31
C ASP A 336 -13.59 -9.31 -3.93
N VAL A 337 -14.27 -8.91 -2.86
CA VAL A 337 -13.70 -8.90 -1.51
C VAL A 337 -14.59 -9.71 -0.57
N SER A 338 -13.99 -10.55 0.26
CA SER A 338 -14.68 -11.20 1.38
C SER A 338 -15.12 -10.11 2.37
N TRP A 339 -16.42 -9.87 2.47
CA TRP A 339 -16.96 -8.82 3.34
C TRP A 339 -17.26 -9.34 4.73
N ASN A 340 -16.92 -8.55 5.74
CA ASN A 340 -17.41 -8.81 7.10
C ASN A 340 -18.89 -8.41 7.23
N VAL A 341 -19.55 -8.92 8.28
CA VAL A 341 -20.99 -8.70 8.50
C VAL A 341 -21.37 -7.23 8.61
N HIS A 342 -20.48 -6.37 9.14
CA HIS A 342 -20.69 -4.93 9.17
C HIS A 342 -20.79 -4.33 7.76
N GLN A 343 -19.87 -4.69 6.87
CA GLN A 343 -19.88 -4.25 5.48
C GLN A 343 -21.10 -4.77 4.72
N VAL A 344 -21.50 -6.02 4.98
CA VAL A 344 -22.73 -6.61 4.43
C VAL A 344 -23.96 -5.84 4.90
N LEU A 345 -24.07 -5.56 6.21
CA LEU A 345 -25.16 -4.77 6.79
C LEU A 345 -25.26 -3.40 6.11
N ARG A 346 -24.14 -2.70 6.01
CA ARG A 346 -24.06 -1.36 5.40
C ARG A 346 -24.50 -1.37 3.94
N LYS A 347 -24.16 -2.41 3.15
CA LYS A 347 -24.70 -2.58 1.80
C LYS A 347 -26.20 -2.82 1.80
N MET A 348 -26.70 -3.70 2.68
CA MET A 348 -28.14 -3.99 2.72
C MET A 348 -28.93 -2.75 3.12
N GLN A 349 -28.46 -1.97 4.10
CA GLN A 349 -29.05 -0.68 4.47
C GLN A 349 -29.03 0.33 3.32
N LEU A 350 -27.91 0.43 2.58
CA LEU A 350 -27.83 1.24 1.37
C LEU A 350 -28.85 0.78 0.32
N GLY A 351 -28.93 -0.53 0.05
CA GLY A 351 -29.90 -1.11 -0.87
C GLY A 351 -31.36 -0.84 -0.47
N ARG A 352 -31.68 -0.96 0.83
CA ARG A 352 -32.99 -0.64 1.39
C ARG A 352 -33.38 0.82 1.19
N CYS A 353 -32.44 1.75 1.34
CA CYS A 353 -32.69 3.16 1.09
C CYS A 353 -32.87 3.42 -0.42
N LEU A 354 -32.01 2.84 -1.25
CA LEU A 354 -32.07 3.00 -2.70
C LEU A 354 -33.28 2.31 -3.33
N SER A 355 -33.91 1.32 -2.68
CA SER A 355 -35.14 0.68 -3.18
C SER A 355 -36.40 1.53 -3.01
N LYS A 356 -36.30 2.68 -2.34
CA LYS A 356 -37.41 3.60 -2.04
C LYS A 356 -37.22 4.94 -2.75
N PRO A 357 -38.25 5.80 -2.88
CA PRO A 357 -38.07 7.20 -3.23
C PRO A 357 -37.15 7.90 -2.22
N HIS A 358 -36.15 8.62 -2.71
CA HIS A 358 -35.12 9.19 -1.86
C HIS A 358 -34.50 10.47 -2.44
N THR A 359 -33.93 11.28 -1.54
CA THR A 359 -33.11 12.44 -1.86
C THR A 359 -31.66 12.17 -1.47
N ILE A 360 -30.74 12.36 -2.40
CA ILE A 360 -29.30 12.25 -2.17
C ILE A 360 -28.73 13.66 -2.02
N ARG A 361 -27.92 13.86 -1.00
CA ARG A 361 -27.23 15.12 -0.70
C ARG A 361 -25.74 14.87 -0.57
N PHE A 362 -24.96 15.76 -1.16
CA PHE A 362 -23.50 15.75 -1.04
C PHE A 362 -23.07 16.98 -0.27
N ILE A 363 -22.44 16.78 0.88
CA ILE A 363 -22.02 17.83 1.79
C ILE A 363 -20.50 17.82 1.87
N ASN A 364 -19.87 18.97 1.62
CA ASN A 364 -18.44 19.12 1.81
C ASN A 364 -18.14 19.15 3.32
N LEU A 365 -17.33 18.21 3.81
CA LEU A 365 -17.04 18.09 5.23
C LEU A 365 -16.08 19.16 5.76
N GLU A 366 -15.28 19.79 4.90
CA GLU A 366 -14.40 20.91 5.30
C GLU A 366 -15.18 22.20 5.50
N THR A 367 -16.18 22.47 4.65
CA THR A 367 -16.93 23.74 4.66
C THR A 367 -18.32 23.65 5.26
N GLY A 368 -18.88 22.46 5.39
CA GLY A 368 -20.27 22.22 5.82
C GLY A 368 -21.32 22.56 4.77
N PHE A 369 -20.94 23.03 3.58
CA PHE A 369 -21.89 23.41 2.53
C PHE A 369 -22.37 22.22 1.70
N MET A 370 -23.64 22.24 1.32
CA MET A 370 -24.20 21.32 0.33
C MET A 370 -23.64 21.68 -1.06
N VAL A 371 -22.99 20.70 -1.68
CA VAL A 371 -22.37 20.83 -3.02
C VAL A 371 -23.35 20.43 -4.11
N GLY A 372 -24.23 19.48 -3.84
CA GLY A 372 -25.30 19.15 -4.76
C GLY A 372 -26.34 18.22 -4.15
N SER A 373 -27.50 18.16 -4.81
CA SER A 373 -28.58 17.25 -4.45
C SER A 373 -29.29 16.69 -5.68
N GLY A 374 -29.86 15.49 -5.52
CA GLY A 374 -30.67 14.83 -6.53
C GLY A 374 -31.82 14.09 -5.87
N ARG A 375 -32.99 14.07 -6.51
CA ARG A 375 -34.18 13.35 -6.04
C ARG A 375 -34.52 12.24 -7.03
N SER A 376 -34.80 11.05 -6.50
CA SER A 376 -35.37 9.94 -7.25
C SER A 376 -36.78 9.65 -6.73
N GLU A 377 -37.77 9.71 -7.62
CA GLU A 377 -39.17 9.40 -7.27
C GLU A 377 -39.46 7.88 -7.23
N VAL A 378 -38.52 7.07 -7.72
CA VAL A 378 -38.64 5.60 -7.80
C VAL A 378 -37.39 4.97 -7.20
N GLY A 379 -37.55 3.79 -6.59
CA GLY A 379 -36.43 2.97 -6.17
C GLY A 379 -35.54 2.56 -7.35
N MET A 380 -34.24 2.47 -7.10
CA MET A 380 -33.21 2.09 -8.07
C MET A 380 -32.89 0.59 -8.05
N CYS A 381 -33.33 -0.14 -7.02
CA CYS A 381 -33.10 -1.57 -6.85
C CYS A 381 -34.24 -2.24 -6.10
N GLU A 382 -34.22 -3.57 -6.03
CA GLU A 382 -35.12 -4.34 -5.17
C GLU A 382 -34.73 -4.14 -3.70
N ALA A 383 -35.74 -4.14 -2.83
CA ALA A 383 -35.52 -4.07 -1.40
C ALA A 383 -34.89 -5.37 -0.90
N PRO A 384 -33.91 -5.31 0.03
CA PRO A 384 -33.40 -6.51 0.67
C PRO A 384 -34.49 -7.19 1.49
N ASP A 385 -34.37 -8.51 1.64
CA ASP A 385 -35.21 -9.27 2.56
C ASP A 385 -34.99 -8.79 4.01
N GLU A 386 -36.07 -8.40 4.69
CA GLU A 386 -36.01 -7.79 6.02
C GLU A 386 -35.56 -8.79 7.09
N ASP A 387 -35.92 -10.08 6.94
CA ASP A 387 -35.45 -11.14 7.85
C ASP A 387 -33.93 -11.33 7.76
N THR A 388 -33.39 -11.30 6.54
CA THR A 388 -31.95 -11.36 6.28
C THR A 388 -31.24 -10.10 6.78
N LEU A 389 -31.81 -8.91 6.55
CA LEU A 389 -31.24 -7.65 7.02
C LEU A 389 -31.08 -7.66 8.55
N GLU A 390 -32.11 -8.11 9.25
CA GLU A 390 -32.11 -8.20 10.70
C GLU A 390 -31.14 -9.28 11.23
N ALA A 391 -31.05 -10.42 10.55
CA ALA A 391 -30.06 -11.44 10.88
C ALA A 391 -28.63 -10.89 10.77
N VAL A 392 -28.32 -10.16 9.70
CA VAL A 392 -27.03 -9.51 9.53
C VAL A 392 -26.82 -8.39 10.56
N ALA A 393 -27.86 -7.67 10.94
CA ALA A 393 -27.79 -6.66 12.01
C ALA A 393 -27.47 -7.28 13.38
N ALA A 394 -28.05 -8.43 13.69
CA ALA A 394 -27.75 -9.18 14.90
C ALA A 394 -26.30 -9.69 14.91
N LEU A 395 -25.78 -10.13 13.75
CA LEU A 395 -24.37 -10.51 13.58
C LEU A 395 -23.42 -9.31 13.72
N ASP A 396 -23.77 -8.14 13.17
CA ASP A 396 -22.98 -6.92 13.36
C ASP A 396 -22.93 -6.53 14.84
N ALA A 397 -24.06 -6.61 15.56
CA ALA A 397 -24.09 -6.37 16.99
C ALA A 397 -23.18 -7.34 17.77
N LEU A 398 -23.15 -8.63 17.39
CA LEU A 398 -22.22 -9.60 17.96
C LEU A 398 -20.76 -9.25 17.66
N GLN A 399 -20.43 -8.89 16.42
CA GLN A 399 -19.10 -8.44 16.02
C GLN A 399 -18.64 -7.22 16.84
N GLN A 400 -19.51 -6.22 17.04
CA GLN A 400 -19.17 -5.03 17.84
C GLN A 400 -18.94 -5.38 19.32
N LYS A 401 -19.80 -6.23 19.92
CA LYS A 401 -19.69 -6.61 21.34
C LYS A 401 -18.49 -7.52 21.61
N SER A 402 -18.22 -8.46 20.72
CA SER A 402 -17.09 -9.41 20.86
C SER A 402 -15.75 -8.80 20.45
N GLY A 403 -15.75 -7.77 19.61
CA GLY A 403 -14.53 -7.23 18.98
C GLY A 403 -13.89 -8.19 17.97
N GLN A 404 -14.59 -9.26 17.58
CA GLN A 404 -14.12 -10.26 16.61
C GLN A 404 -14.78 -10.04 15.26
N LEU A 405 -13.98 -10.11 14.18
CA LEU A 405 -14.47 -9.89 12.83
C LEU A 405 -15.21 -11.14 12.32
N ILE A 406 -16.48 -10.98 11.97
CA ILE A 406 -17.34 -12.06 11.50
C ILE A 406 -17.50 -11.94 9.99
N VAL A 407 -17.23 -13.04 9.27
CA VAL A 407 -17.43 -13.16 7.82
C VAL A 407 -18.52 -14.20 7.55
N LEU A 408 -19.47 -13.87 6.69
CA LEU A 408 -20.49 -14.85 6.28
C LEU A 408 -19.84 -15.95 5.43
N PRO A 409 -20.11 -17.24 5.73
CA PRO A 409 -19.52 -18.32 4.96
C PRO A 409 -20.09 -18.37 3.53
N GLU A 410 -19.24 -18.69 2.54
CA GLU A 410 -19.65 -18.93 1.15
C GLU A 410 -20.29 -20.32 0.96
N ARG A 411 -21.17 -20.72 1.89
CA ARG A 411 -21.94 -21.97 1.86
C ARG A 411 -23.30 -21.76 2.52
N GLU A 412 -24.21 -22.71 2.29
CA GLU A 412 -25.44 -22.77 3.05
C GLU A 412 -25.16 -22.96 4.56
N LEU A 413 -26.00 -22.32 5.38
CA LEU A 413 -25.91 -22.44 6.83
C LEU A 413 -26.42 -23.80 7.29
N THR A 414 -25.79 -24.35 8.32
CA THR A 414 -26.28 -25.59 8.94
C THR A 414 -27.56 -25.34 9.74
N GLY A 415 -28.30 -26.40 10.05
CA GLY A 415 -29.49 -26.26 10.90
C GLY A 415 -29.19 -25.72 12.29
N GLU A 416 -28.01 -26.03 12.84
CA GLU A 416 -27.51 -25.50 14.11
C GLU A 416 -27.18 -24.02 14.00
N GLU A 417 -26.46 -23.59 12.95
CA GLU A 417 -26.17 -22.18 12.70
C GLU A 417 -27.44 -21.34 12.50
N HIS A 418 -28.50 -21.91 11.90
CA HIS A 418 -29.80 -21.26 11.84
C HIS A 418 -30.45 -21.09 13.22
N GLN A 419 -30.31 -22.07 14.12
CA GLN A 419 -30.81 -21.98 15.49
C GLN A 419 -30.06 -20.91 16.29
N ASP A 420 -28.72 -20.90 16.17
CA ASP A 420 -27.85 -19.94 16.83
C ASP A 420 -28.06 -18.51 16.32
N LEU A 421 -28.29 -18.34 15.01
CA LEU A 421 -28.63 -17.05 14.44
C LEU A 421 -30.02 -16.56 14.90
N ASN A 422 -30.99 -17.45 15.06
CA ASN A 422 -32.31 -17.09 15.60
C ASN A 422 -32.24 -16.73 17.09
N LEU A 423 -31.41 -17.43 17.87
CA LEU A 423 -31.08 -17.07 19.25
C LEU A 423 -30.50 -15.64 19.29
N LEU A 424 -29.51 -15.37 18.44
CA LEU A 424 -28.86 -14.07 18.34
C LEU A 424 -29.84 -12.96 17.93
N ARG A 425 -30.77 -13.22 17.00
CA ARG A 425 -31.85 -12.27 16.66
C ARG A 425 -32.75 -11.97 17.85
N SER A 426 -33.13 -12.98 18.64
CA SER A 426 -33.92 -12.77 19.86
C SER A 426 -33.19 -11.87 20.84
N LEU A 427 -31.90 -12.13 21.07
CA LEU A 427 -31.03 -11.31 21.91
C LEU A 427 -30.92 -9.88 21.39
N TYR A 428 -30.71 -9.71 20.09
CA TYR A 428 -30.63 -8.40 19.47
C TYR A 428 -31.92 -7.57 19.66
N ARG A 429 -33.09 -8.20 19.55
CA ARG A 429 -34.39 -7.52 19.70
C ARG A 429 -34.74 -7.18 21.15
N THR A 430 -34.49 -8.11 22.06
CA THR A 430 -35.11 -8.08 23.41
C THR A 430 -34.11 -8.11 24.55
N GLY A 431 -32.85 -8.47 24.28
CA GLY A 431 -31.86 -8.80 25.29
C GLY A 431 -32.19 -10.08 26.06
N SER A 432 -33.17 -10.86 25.61
CA SER A 432 -33.63 -12.05 26.33
C SER A 432 -34.03 -13.21 25.43
N VAL A 433 -34.04 -14.40 26.02
CA VAL A 433 -34.38 -15.66 25.35
C VAL A 433 -35.23 -16.50 26.28
N ASP A 434 -36.39 -16.92 25.79
CA ASP A 434 -37.21 -17.93 26.46
C ASP A 434 -36.65 -19.32 26.18
N THR A 435 -36.40 -20.07 27.25
CA THR A 435 -35.85 -21.42 27.17
C THR A 435 -36.56 -22.33 28.18
N THR A 436 -36.24 -23.63 28.11
CA THR A 436 -36.75 -24.62 29.06
C THR A 436 -35.60 -25.41 29.66
N TRP A 437 -35.65 -25.67 30.97
CA TRP A 437 -34.72 -26.60 31.61
C TRP A 437 -35.44 -27.89 32.00
N LYS A 438 -34.70 -29.00 32.00
CA LYS A 438 -35.25 -30.33 32.32
C LYS A 438 -34.76 -30.85 33.65
N THR A 439 -33.45 -30.90 33.82
CA THR A 439 -32.81 -31.41 35.03
C THR A 439 -31.53 -30.64 35.28
N CYS A 440 -31.21 -30.39 36.54
CA CYS A 440 -29.95 -29.79 36.95
C CYS A 440 -29.37 -30.63 38.09
N THR A 441 -28.07 -30.92 38.03
CA THR A 441 -27.38 -31.65 39.10
C THR A 441 -26.40 -30.73 39.80
N MET A 442 -26.45 -30.68 41.12
CA MET A 442 -25.53 -29.88 41.95
C MET A 442 -24.85 -30.78 42.97
N SER A 443 -23.55 -30.59 43.19
CA SER A 443 -22.84 -31.29 44.26
C SER A 443 -22.62 -30.34 45.43
N ILE A 444 -23.02 -30.76 46.64
CA ILE A 444 -22.77 -30.03 47.88
C ILE A 444 -21.82 -30.84 48.77
N LEU A 445 -20.95 -30.17 49.54
CA LEU A 445 -20.12 -30.83 50.55
C LEU A 445 -20.86 -30.79 51.88
N VAL A 446 -21.14 -31.96 52.46
CA VAL A 446 -21.78 -32.11 53.76
C VAL A 446 -20.70 -32.31 54.81
N THR A 447 -20.67 -31.45 55.82
CA THR A 447 -19.82 -31.60 57.02
C THR A 447 -20.66 -32.08 58.20
N ASP A 448 -20.00 -32.53 59.27
CA ASP A 448 -20.72 -32.88 60.49
C ASP A 448 -21.41 -31.68 61.15
N GLU A 449 -20.85 -30.48 60.98
CA GLU A 449 -21.33 -29.22 61.59
C GLU A 449 -22.59 -28.70 60.89
N ASP A 450 -22.67 -28.83 59.56
CA ASP A 450 -23.74 -28.22 58.75
C ASP A 450 -24.90 -29.18 58.43
N ARG A 451 -24.80 -30.45 58.83
CA ARG A 451 -25.71 -31.53 58.41
C ARG A 451 -27.17 -31.29 58.78
N ASP A 452 -27.43 -30.87 60.01
CA ASP A 452 -28.79 -30.64 60.51
C ASP A 452 -29.44 -29.45 59.79
N GLU A 453 -28.67 -28.38 59.59
CA GLU A 453 -29.09 -27.20 58.83
C GLU A 453 -29.36 -27.57 57.36
N LEU A 454 -28.44 -28.28 56.71
CA LEU A 454 -28.61 -28.77 55.33
C LEU A 454 -29.84 -29.67 55.18
N THR A 455 -30.07 -30.57 56.13
CA THR A 455 -31.26 -31.44 56.12
C THR A 455 -32.54 -30.60 56.18
N GLN A 456 -32.56 -29.58 57.03
CA GLN A 456 -33.69 -28.66 57.12
C GLN A 456 -33.88 -27.84 55.83
N THR A 457 -32.81 -27.26 55.28
CA THR A 457 -32.85 -26.48 54.03
C THR A 457 -33.31 -27.33 52.85
N LEU A 458 -32.79 -28.54 52.70
CA LEU A 458 -33.18 -29.44 51.60
C LEU A 458 -34.62 -29.93 51.75
N SER A 459 -35.11 -30.13 52.98
CA SER A 459 -36.52 -30.48 53.21
C SER A 459 -37.46 -29.34 52.81
N GLN A 460 -37.11 -28.08 53.12
CA GLN A 460 -37.85 -26.91 52.65
C GLN A 460 -37.79 -26.77 51.12
N THR A 461 -36.70 -27.21 50.51
CA THR A 461 -36.51 -27.17 49.06
C THR A 461 -37.44 -28.16 48.34
N GLU A 462 -37.86 -29.25 49.00
CA GLU A 462 -38.91 -30.13 48.49
C GLU A 462 -40.26 -29.41 48.36
N GLU A 463 -40.61 -28.55 49.33
CA GLU A 463 -41.91 -27.88 49.39
C GLU A 463 -41.95 -26.52 48.69
N HIS A 464 -40.86 -25.73 48.74
CA HIS A 464 -40.75 -24.37 48.18
C HIS A 464 -39.39 -24.06 47.53
N GLY A 465 -38.66 -25.09 47.10
CA GLY A 465 -37.32 -24.97 46.54
C GLY A 465 -37.20 -24.04 45.34
N MET A 466 -36.18 -23.19 45.42
CA MET A 466 -35.68 -22.41 44.32
C MET A 466 -34.24 -22.86 44.05
N VAL A 467 -33.91 -23.08 42.78
CA VAL A 467 -32.52 -23.23 42.33
C VAL A 467 -32.05 -21.86 41.87
N TYR A 468 -30.96 -21.39 42.48
CA TYR A 468 -30.27 -20.20 42.03
C TYR A 468 -29.23 -20.63 41.00
N LEU A 469 -29.46 -20.28 39.74
CA LEU A 469 -28.41 -20.38 38.74
C LEU A 469 -27.46 -19.23 39.00
N GLN A 470 -26.23 -19.57 39.39
CA GLN A 470 -25.17 -18.57 39.54
C GLN A 470 -24.94 -17.87 38.20
N GLN A 471 -24.32 -16.69 38.25
CA GLN A 471 -23.99 -15.91 37.08
C GLN A 471 -23.16 -16.77 36.12
N GLU A 472 -23.77 -17.20 35.02
CA GLU A 472 -23.14 -18.01 33.99
C GLU A 472 -22.77 -17.13 32.81
N PHE A 473 -21.63 -17.45 32.20
CA PHE A 473 -21.26 -16.97 30.88
C PHE A 473 -21.69 -18.02 29.88
N GLU A 474 -22.46 -17.60 28.88
CA GLU A 474 -22.87 -18.46 27.78
C GLU A 474 -22.08 -18.09 26.53
N LYS A 475 -21.67 -19.12 25.80
CA LYS A 475 -20.96 -18.98 24.53
C LYS A 475 -21.87 -19.39 23.40
N LEU A 476 -21.83 -18.63 22.32
CA LEU A 476 -22.45 -18.97 21.05
C LEU A 476 -21.39 -19.57 20.13
N SER A 477 -21.62 -20.77 19.61
CA SER A 477 -20.76 -21.30 18.54
C SER A 477 -21.36 -20.93 17.20
N LEU A 478 -20.68 -20.13 16.39
CA LEU A 478 -21.19 -19.73 15.09
C LEU A 478 -20.05 -19.68 14.07
N PHE A 479 -20.27 -20.27 12.89
CA PHE A 479 -19.28 -20.36 11.81
C PHE A 479 -17.94 -21.02 12.21
N GLY A 480 -17.98 -21.89 13.23
CA GLY A 480 -16.79 -22.57 13.75
C GLY A 480 -15.98 -21.76 14.76
N GLU A 481 -16.48 -20.60 15.20
CA GLU A 481 -15.88 -19.78 16.25
C GLU A 481 -16.80 -19.73 17.48
N GLU A 482 -16.24 -19.38 18.65
CA GLU A 482 -17.00 -19.21 19.89
C GLU A 482 -17.03 -17.72 20.29
N TYR A 483 -18.22 -17.20 20.57
CA TYR A 483 -18.45 -15.83 20.98
C TYR A 483 -19.06 -15.78 22.38
N ASP A 484 -18.48 -14.98 23.27
CA ASP A 484 -19.05 -14.74 24.59
C ASP A 484 -20.29 -13.86 24.46
N LEU A 485 -21.44 -14.35 24.92
CA LEU A 485 -22.71 -13.58 24.93
C LEU A 485 -22.81 -12.63 26.12
N GLY A 486 -21.86 -12.68 27.04
CA GLY A 486 -21.82 -11.85 28.24
C GLY A 486 -22.49 -12.52 29.44
N THR A 487 -22.88 -11.68 30.40
CA THR A 487 -23.43 -12.05 31.68
C THR A 487 -24.92 -12.28 31.61
N ILE A 488 -25.36 -13.45 32.07
CA ILE A 488 -26.77 -13.70 32.33
C ILE A 488 -27.15 -13.16 33.71
N LYS A 489 -28.25 -12.40 33.78
CA LYS A 489 -28.83 -11.93 35.04
C LYS A 489 -29.12 -13.15 35.94
N PRO A 490 -28.75 -13.13 37.23
CA PRO A 490 -29.01 -14.24 38.13
C PRO A 490 -30.48 -14.64 38.14
N LEU A 491 -30.75 -15.94 38.00
CA LEU A 491 -32.09 -16.50 37.93
C LEU A 491 -32.40 -17.33 39.17
N SER A 492 -33.62 -17.19 39.68
CA SER A 492 -34.17 -18.04 40.74
C SER A 492 -35.32 -18.84 40.13
N LEU A 493 -35.10 -20.14 39.93
CA LEU A 493 -36.04 -21.01 39.23
C LEU A 493 -36.74 -21.96 40.20
N PRO A 494 -38.07 -22.12 40.11
CA PRO A 494 -38.82 -23.04 40.95
C PRO A 494 -38.44 -24.50 40.63
N ALA A 495 -37.95 -25.22 41.63
CA ALA A 495 -37.36 -26.54 41.44
C ALA A 495 -37.82 -27.55 42.51
N LYS A 496 -37.87 -28.83 42.14
CA LYS A 496 -38.10 -29.95 43.04
C LYS A 496 -36.87 -30.85 43.06
N LEU A 497 -36.42 -31.20 44.27
CA LEU A 497 -35.37 -32.20 44.47
C LEU A 497 -35.93 -33.60 44.20
N THR A 498 -35.51 -34.22 43.10
CA THR A 498 -36.04 -35.49 42.60
C THR A 498 -35.49 -36.70 43.34
N ASN A 499 -34.24 -36.62 43.82
CA ASN A 499 -33.57 -37.68 44.57
C ASN A 499 -33.61 -37.48 46.09
N TRP A 500 -34.55 -36.68 46.60
CA TRP A 500 -34.62 -36.29 48.02
C TRP A 500 -34.63 -37.48 48.99
N LEU A 501 -35.38 -38.55 48.68
CA LEU A 501 -35.46 -39.72 49.56
C LEU A 501 -34.10 -40.42 49.75
N GLU A 502 -33.29 -40.47 48.69
CA GLU A 502 -31.95 -41.06 48.73
C GLU A 502 -30.99 -40.16 49.51
N VAL A 503 -31.04 -38.86 49.22
CA VAL A 503 -30.26 -37.82 49.92
C VAL A 503 -30.54 -37.84 51.41
N LYS A 504 -31.82 -37.87 51.80
CA LYS A 504 -32.24 -37.92 53.20
C LYS A 504 -31.74 -39.19 53.89
N ALA A 505 -31.83 -40.35 53.25
CA ALA A 505 -31.34 -41.61 53.81
C ALA A 505 -29.83 -41.58 54.09
N LEU A 506 -29.05 -40.90 53.25
CA LEU A 506 -27.61 -40.72 53.46
C LEU A 506 -27.33 -39.77 54.65
N LEU A 507 -28.05 -38.66 54.73
CA LEU A 507 -27.92 -37.70 55.84
C LEU A 507 -28.30 -38.32 57.19
N ASP A 508 -29.38 -39.10 57.23
CA ASP A 508 -29.84 -39.84 58.43
C ASP A 508 -28.81 -40.90 58.89
N GLN A 509 -28.00 -41.45 57.98
CA GLN A 509 -26.89 -42.37 58.28
C GLN A 509 -25.61 -41.65 58.75
N GLY A 510 -25.63 -40.32 58.78
CA GLY A 510 -24.48 -39.50 59.12
C GLY A 510 -23.40 -39.46 58.06
N PHE A 511 -23.79 -39.49 56.79
CA PHE A 511 -22.87 -39.28 55.68
C PHE A 511 -22.21 -37.89 55.76
N CYS A 512 -20.88 -37.88 55.60
CA CYS A 512 -20.04 -36.69 55.53
C CYS A 512 -19.20 -36.81 54.26
N GLY A 513 -19.33 -35.85 53.34
CA GLY A 513 -18.76 -35.96 52.00
C GLY A 513 -19.55 -35.19 50.93
N SER A 514 -19.19 -35.40 49.67
CA SER A 514 -19.88 -34.76 48.55
C SER A 514 -21.18 -35.50 48.23
N LEU A 515 -22.29 -34.77 48.20
CA LEU A 515 -23.62 -35.29 47.95
C LEU A 515 -24.18 -34.65 46.68
N GLN A 516 -24.65 -35.49 45.76
CA GLN A 516 -25.23 -35.06 44.49
C GLN A 516 -26.73 -34.85 44.64
N LEU A 517 -27.20 -33.67 44.29
CA LEU A 517 -28.59 -33.25 44.30
C LEU A 517 -29.10 -33.20 42.85
N GLU A 518 -30.26 -33.77 42.60
CA GLU A 518 -30.90 -33.78 41.28
C GLU A 518 -32.19 -32.97 41.30
N PHE A 519 -32.22 -31.85 40.60
CA PHE A 519 -33.37 -30.96 40.52
C PHE A 519 -34.11 -31.11 39.19
N ALA A 520 -35.43 -30.99 39.22
CA ALA A 520 -36.31 -30.85 38.06
C ALA A 520 -37.23 -29.63 38.23
N PRO A 521 -37.74 -29.02 37.15
CA PRO A 521 -38.67 -27.90 37.24
C PRO A 521 -39.99 -28.34 37.92
N ARG A 522 -40.62 -27.40 38.64
CA ARG A 522 -41.95 -27.63 39.22
C ARG A 522 -43.09 -27.45 38.22
N ASP A 523 -42.86 -26.61 37.22
CA ASP A 523 -43.77 -26.29 36.14
C ASP A 523 -43.30 -26.93 34.84
N ASN A 524 -43.64 -26.34 33.70
CA ASN A 524 -43.14 -26.76 32.39
C ASN A 524 -41.64 -26.49 32.18
N GLY A 525 -40.96 -25.92 33.19
CA GLY A 525 -39.54 -25.58 33.15
C GLY A 525 -39.21 -24.39 32.26
N SER A 526 -40.20 -23.62 31.80
CA SER A 526 -39.95 -22.44 30.98
C SER A 526 -39.48 -21.26 31.81
N PHE A 527 -38.44 -20.57 31.34
CA PHE A 527 -37.94 -19.34 31.96
C PHE A 527 -37.27 -18.46 30.90
N THR A 528 -37.11 -17.18 31.24
CA THR A 528 -36.46 -16.19 30.38
C THR A 528 -35.05 -15.92 30.89
N LYS A 529 -34.04 -16.13 30.04
CA LYS A 529 -32.66 -15.65 30.27
C LYS A 529 -32.58 -14.20 29.83
N GLU A 530 -32.14 -13.30 30.71
CA GLU A 530 -31.84 -11.90 30.37
C GLU A 530 -30.32 -11.72 30.32
N TYR A 531 -29.80 -11.21 29.20
CA TYR A 531 -28.37 -10.99 28.98
C TYR A 531 -28.05 -9.51 29.15
N LEU A 532 -27.28 -9.16 30.19
CA LEU A 532 -27.12 -7.79 30.64
C LEU A 532 -26.53 -6.87 29.56
N GLU A 533 -25.59 -7.39 28.78
CA GLU A 533 -24.92 -6.67 27.71
C GLU A 533 -25.81 -6.52 26.45
N TRP A 534 -26.93 -7.23 26.37
CA TRP A 534 -27.86 -7.21 25.22
C TRP A 534 -29.18 -6.52 25.54
N LEU A 535 -29.44 -6.16 26.80
CA LEU A 535 -30.63 -5.40 27.14
C LEU A 535 -30.63 -4.06 26.38
N PRO A 536 -31.76 -3.68 25.74
CA PRO A 536 -31.86 -2.39 25.10
C PRO A 536 -31.56 -1.30 26.13
N GLU A 537 -30.71 -0.34 25.77
CA GLU A 537 -30.42 0.80 26.62
C GLU A 537 -31.76 1.46 26.99
N LYS A 538 -32.02 1.62 28.29
CA LYS A 538 -33.21 2.35 28.72
C LYS A 538 -33.04 3.78 28.24
N ASP A 539 -33.85 4.19 27.27
CA ASP A 539 -33.93 5.57 26.77
C ASP A 539 -33.93 6.57 27.93
N GLY A 540 -32.75 7.14 28.24
CA GLY A 540 -32.58 8.01 29.39
C GLY A 540 -31.22 8.02 30.09
N ASP A 541 -30.28 7.13 29.77
CA ASP A 541 -28.92 7.21 30.34
C ASP A 541 -28.02 8.13 29.47
N PRO A 542 -27.66 9.34 29.93
CA PRO A 542 -26.92 10.32 29.12
C PRO A 542 -25.47 9.92 28.80
N ALA A 543 -24.97 8.79 29.31
CA ALA A 543 -23.59 8.35 29.13
C ALA A 543 -23.30 7.62 27.79
N SER A 544 -24.32 7.18 27.02
CA SER A 544 -24.12 6.30 25.87
C SER A 544 -24.05 6.96 24.48
N LYS A 545 -24.21 8.29 24.37
CA LYS A 545 -24.21 9.01 23.06
C LYS A 545 -22.82 9.23 22.42
N LEU A 546 -21.83 8.41 22.73
CA LEU A 546 -20.48 8.48 22.14
C LEU A 546 -20.08 7.07 21.68
N GLY A 547 -20.61 6.65 20.53
CA GLY A 547 -20.21 5.46 19.79
C GLY A 547 -20.25 5.75 18.30
#